data_AF-A0A4Q1CXW0-F1
#
_entry.id   AF-A0A4Q1CXW0-F1
#
_cell.length_a   1.000
_cell.length_b   1.000
_cell.length_c   1.000
_cell.angle_alpha   90.00
_cell.angle_beta   90.00
_cell.angle_gamma   90.00
#
_symmetry.space_group_name_H-M   'P 1'
#
loop_
_entity.id
_entity.type
_entity.pdbx_description
1 polymer ?
#
loop_
_entity_poly.entity_id
_entity_poly.type
_entity_poly.pdbx_seq_one_letter_code
_entity_poly.pdbx_strand_id
1 'polypeptide(L)'
;MSEWFHAEGNRQQGPLPAEQLVELFRNNQISLDTLVWRDGLPQWQPLRSVVDELGLIVPAVDAARDDPGLQPPAPQPPVLPAATPYAHSAPAAALPPPKKGLSGCALTAIIGGALLLVVVPIVAILAAIALPAYNDYTLRSKVATSLTALQPLKDQVQHFADEEGRCPGANDAGFPAPGDFSAAGLSAVHIGRFNNGHCGIEATLAAPGKTIDGDLLWLEYDRDSGRWECSGESNDKYLPQQCRG
;
A
#
# COMPACT_ATOMS: atom_id res chain seq x y z
N MET A 1 -12.57 9.18 35.75
CA MET A 1 -11.15 8.75 35.69
C MET A 1 -11.15 7.46 34.91
N SER A 2 -10.72 7.49 33.64
CA SER A 2 -10.65 6.29 32.82
C SER A 2 -9.46 5.45 33.28
N GLU A 3 -9.72 4.21 33.68
CA GLU A 3 -8.69 3.25 34.06
C GLU A 3 -8.08 2.62 32.81
N TRP A 4 -6.77 2.75 32.66
CA TRP A 4 -6.01 2.24 31.53
C TRP A 4 -5.10 1.09 31.91
N PHE A 5 -4.89 0.20 30.97
CA PHE A 5 -4.00 -0.95 31.05
C PHE A 5 -3.06 -0.94 29.87
N HIS A 6 -1.82 -1.38 30.07
CA HIS A 6 -0.85 -1.58 29.00
C HIS A 6 -0.24 -2.98 29.07
N ALA A 7 0.20 -3.48 27.92
CA ALA A 7 0.89 -4.76 27.81
C ALA A 7 2.40 -4.56 27.98
N GLU A 8 2.97 -5.19 29.00
CA GLU A 8 4.41 -5.29 29.20
C GLU A 8 4.83 -6.75 28.99
N GLY A 9 5.37 -7.04 27.80
CA GLY A 9 5.62 -8.42 27.36
C GLY A 9 4.32 -9.22 27.27
N ASN A 10 4.16 -10.22 28.15
CA ASN A 10 2.97 -11.09 28.20
C ASN A 10 2.12 -10.86 29.46
N ARG A 11 2.25 -9.70 30.11
CA ARG A 11 1.48 -9.33 31.31
C ARG A 11 0.73 -8.03 31.07
N GLN A 12 -0.50 -8.00 31.57
CA GLN A 12 -1.32 -6.79 31.67
C GLN A 12 -0.89 -6.02 32.93
N GLN A 13 -0.54 -4.74 32.76
CA GLN A 13 -0.18 -3.83 33.84
C GLN A 13 -1.26 -2.76 33.98
N GLY A 14 -1.82 -2.59 35.18
CA GLY A 14 -2.85 -1.61 35.51
C GLY A 14 -3.69 -2.02 36.73
N PRO A 15 -4.73 -1.23 37.08
CA PRO A 15 -5.20 -0.02 36.40
C PRO A 15 -4.31 1.20 36.69
N LEU A 16 -4.00 1.96 35.63
CA LEU A 16 -3.24 3.22 35.70
C LEU A 16 -4.12 4.36 35.17
N PRO A 17 -4.03 5.58 35.74
CA PRO A 17 -4.66 6.76 35.16
C PRO A 17 -3.96 7.17 33.85
N ALA A 18 -4.67 7.88 32.97
CA ALA A 18 -4.20 8.25 31.63
C ALA A 18 -2.87 9.04 31.66
N GLU A 19 -2.67 9.84 32.70
CA GLU A 19 -1.48 10.67 32.91
C GLU A 19 -0.23 9.81 33.15
N GLN A 20 -0.35 8.70 33.89
CA GLN A 20 0.76 7.78 34.12
C GLN A 20 1.14 7.01 32.86
N LEU A 21 0.17 6.69 32.01
CA LEU A 21 0.43 6.08 30.70
C LEU A 21 1.29 7.03 29.82
N VAL A 22 1.00 8.34 29.87
CA VAL A 22 1.78 9.37 29.17
C VAL A 22 3.19 9.52 29.76
N GLU A 23 3.35 9.45 31.08
CA GLU A 23 4.67 9.48 31.72
C GLU A 23 5.52 8.26 31.34
N LEU A 24 4.94 7.06 31.30
CA LEU A 24 5.64 5.84 30.85
C LEU A 24 6.13 5.98 29.40
N PHE A 25 5.33 6.61 28.53
CA PHE A 25 5.72 6.89 27.15
C PHE A 25 6.86 7.93 27.09
N ARG A 26 6.76 9.02 27.85
CA ARG A 26 7.81 10.06 27.93
C ARG A 26 9.13 9.53 28.49
N ASN A 27 9.06 8.57 29.41
CA ASN A 27 10.22 7.91 30.00
C ASN A 27 10.75 6.75 29.14
N ASN A 28 10.26 6.60 27.90
CA ASN A 28 10.67 5.60 26.93
C ASN A 28 10.48 4.13 27.40
N GLN A 29 9.56 3.90 28.34
CA GLN A 29 9.25 2.57 28.88
C GLN A 29 8.18 1.85 28.04
N ILE A 30 7.29 2.61 27.40
CA ILE A 30 6.31 2.09 26.43
C ILE A 30 6.47 2.84 25.10
N SER A 31 6.12 2.18 24.00
CA SER A 31 6.26 2.70 22.64
C SER A 31 4.91 2.88 21.96
N LEU A 32 4.88 3.50 20.79
CA LEU A 32 3.66 3.70 20.00
C LEU A 32 3.01 2.36 19.55
N ASP A 33 3.78 1.28 19.52
CA ASP A 33 3.32 -0.07 19.21
C ASP A 33 2.78 -0.83 20.43
N THR A 34 3.02 -0.32 21.65
CA THR A 34 2.60 -0.98 22.88
C THR A 34 1.08 -1.03 22.95
N LEU A 35 0.53 -2.22 23.17
CA LEU A 35 -0.92 -2.43 23.28
C LEU A 35 -1.45 -1.85 24.59
N VAL A 36 -2.51 -1.07 24.47
CA VAL A 36 -3.23 -0.45 25.57
C VAL A 36 -4.72 -0.77 25.48
N TRP A 37 -5.37 -0.84 26.63
CA TRP A 37 -6.80 -1.11 26.74
C TRP A 37 -7.39 -0.31 27.89
N ARG A 38 -8.69 0.01 27.78
CA ARG A 38 -9.48 0.63 28.83
C ARG A 38 -10.92 0.18 28.70
N ASP A 39 -11.68 0.40 29.77
CA ASP A 39 -13.12 0.14 29.76
C ASP A 39 -13.83 0.96 28.66
N GLY A 40 -14.65 0.30 27.86
CA GLY A 40 -15.30 0.85 26.66
C GLY A 40 -14.57 0.61 25.33
N LEU A 41 -13.32 0.12 25.31
CA LEU A 41 -12.67 -0.31 24.07
C LEU A 41 -13.02 -1.77 23.72
N PRO A 42 -13.37 -2.07 22.45
CA PRO A 42 -13.81 -3.41 22.05
C PRO A 42 -12.70 -4.47 22.09
N GLN A 43 -11.43 -4.05 22.03
CA GLN A 43 -10.24 -4.90 22.02
C GLN A 43 -8.99 -4.07 22.36
N TRP A 44 -7.88 -4.73 22.69
CA TRP A 44 -6.57 -4.09 22.89
C TRP A 44 -6.13 -3.39 21.60
N GLN A 45 -5.66 -2.15 21.71
CA GLN A 45 -5.23 -1.36 20.56
C GLN A 45 -3.83 -0.79 20.79
N PRO A 46 -3.00 -0.62 19.75
CA PRO A 46 -1.68 -0.02 19.91
C PRO A 46 -1.81 1.44 20.33
N LEU A 47 -0.91 1.92 21.19
CA LEU A 47 -0.93 3.27 21.76
C LEU A 47 -1.10 4.35 20.68
N ARG A 48 -0.50 4.17 19.49
CA ARG A 48 -0.67 5.06 18.32
C ARG A 48 -2.10 5.33 17.88
N SER A 49 -3.06 4.43 18.12
CA SER A 49 -4.45 4.64 17.69
C SER A 49 -5.24 5.50 18.66
N VAL A 50 -4.69 5.75 19.85
CA VAL A 50 -5.33 6.50 20.93
C VAL A 50 -4.50 7.72 21.39
N VAL A 51 -3.44 8.09 20.65
CA VAL A 51 -2.58 9.26 20.95
C VAL A 51 -3.32 10.58 20.91
N ASP A 52 -4.24 10.73 19.95
CA ASP A 52 -5.05 11.95 19.80
C ASP A 52 -5.99 12.14 20.99
N GLU A 53 -6.46 11.04 21.59
CA GLU A 53 -7.34 11.04 22.75
C GLU A 53 -6.58 11.23 24.07
N LEU A 54 -5.32 10.79 24.13
CA LEU A 54 -4.42 10.97 25.27
C LEU A 54 -3.71 12.34 25.27
N GLY A 55 -3.96 13.19 24.25
CA GLY A 55 -3.33 14.51 24.13
C GLY A 55 -1.82 14.45 23.85
N LEU A 56 -1.33 13.34 23.30
CA LEU A 56 0.08 13.15 22.92
C LEU A 56 0.37 13.81 21.56
N ILE A 57 0.26 15.14 21.50
CA ILE A 57 0.61 15.91 20.29
C ILE A 57 2.13 16.07 20.25
N VAL A 58 2.80 15.33 19.38
CA VAL A 58 4.18 15.65 18.98
C VAL A 58 4.07 16.50 17.71
N PRO A 59 4.54 17.76 17.70
CA PRO A 59 4.61 18.53 16.46
C PRO A 59 5.59 17.82 15.51
N ALA A 60 5.10 17.46 14.33
CA ALA A 60 5.92 16.91 13.26
C ALA A 60 6.97 17.95 12.86
N VAL A 61 8.23 17.65 13.14
CA VAL A 61 9.37 18.33 12.53
C VAL A 61 9.96 17.36 11.51
N ASP A 62 10.00 17.84 10.27
CA ASP A 62 10.73 17.28 9.15
C ASP A 62 12.13 16.81 9.55
N ALA A 63 12.42 15.54 9.27
CA ALA A 63 13.76 15.11 8.94
C ALA A 63 13.65 13.90 8.01
N ALA A 64 13.58 14.18 6.71
CA ALA A 64 14.21 13.32 5.73
C ALA A 64 15.67 13.10 6.17
N ARG A 65 15.96 11.88 6.61
CA ARG A 65 17.30 11.32 6.52
C ARG A 65 17.19 10.10 5.62
N ASP A 66 17.86 10.22 4.47
CA ASP A 66 18.32 9.08 3.68
C ASP A 66 18.84 7.98 4.59
N ASP A 67 18.18 6.82 4.56
CA ASP A 67 18.75 5.57 5.03
C ASP A 67 18.77 4.60 3.84
N PRO A 68 19.96 4.19 3.37
CA PRO A 68 20.07 3.31 2.21
C PRO A 68 19.67 1.89 2.60
N GLY A 69 18.52 1.44 2.09
CA GLY A 69 18.22 0.04 1.85
C GLY A 69 18.11 -0.88 3.08
N LEU A 70 16.90 -0.98 3.62
CA LEU A 70 16.45 -2.22 4.27
C LEU A 70 15.06 -2.58 3.72
N GLN A 71 15.01 -3.64 2.91
CA GLN A 71 13.75 -4.28 2.54
C GLN A 71 13.03 -4.71 3.83
N PRO A 72 11.70 -4.50 3.95
CA PRO A 72 10.95 -5.04 5.08
C PRO A 72 11.14 -6.56 5.12
N PRO A 73 11.46 -7.17 6.28
CA PRO A 73 11.49 -8.61 6.38
C PRO A 73 10.07 -9.16 6.13
N ALA A 74 9.99 -10.25 5.36
CA ALA A 74 8.74 -10.95 5.13
C ALA A 74 8.06 -11.30 6.48
N PRO A 75 6.72 -11.25 6.56
CA PRO A 75 6.00 -11.54 7.80
C PRO A 75 6.30 -12.98 8.22
N GLN A 76 6.99 -13.14 9.36
CA GLN A 76 7.20 -14.46 9.95
C GLN A 76 5.89 -14.94 10.58
N PRO A 77 5.52 -16.22 10.40
CA PRO A 77 4.35 -16.78 11.06
C PRO A 77 4.52 -16.76 12.59
N PRO A 78 3.43 -16.62 13.36
CA PRO A 78 3.49 -16.57 14.80
C PRO A 78 4.08 -17.87 15.36
N VAL A 79 5.18 -17.74 16.12
CA VAL A 79 5.73 -18.83 16.91
C VAL A 79 4.82 -19.08 18.10
N LEU A 80 4.24 -20.28 18.16
CA LEU A 80 3.42 -20.72 19.28
C LEU A 80 4.28 -20.77 20.57
N PRO A 81 3.79 -20.24 21.71
CA PRO A 81 4.51 -20.34 22.97
C PRO A 81 4.63 -21.80 23.43
N ALA A 82 5.73 -22.11 24.13
CA ALA A 82 5.95 -23.42 24.74
C ALA A 82 4.84 -23.74 25.74
N ALA A 83 4.21 -24.90 25.57
CA ALA A 83 3.18 -25.40 26.47
C ALA A 83 3.75 -25.61 27.88
N THR A 84 3.09 -25.03 28.88
CA THR A 84 3.35 -25.29 30.29
C THR A 84 2.89 -26.69 30.68
N PRO A 85 3.59 -27.40 31.60
CA PRO A 85 3.15 -28.69 32.08
C PRO A 85 2.12 -28.51 33.20
N TYR A 86 0.84 -28.38 32.83
CA TYR A 86 -0.25 -28.62 33.79
C TYR A 86 -0.61 -30.10 33.77
N ALA A 87 0.11 -30.89 34.56
CA ALA A 87 -0.28 -32.26 34.87
C ALA A 87 -1.47 -32.25 35.85
N HIS A 88 -2.68 -32.31 35.31
CA HIS A 88 -3.84 -32.76 36.09
C HIS A 88 -3.92 -34.28 35.96
N SER A 89 -3.52 -35.00 37.01
CA SER A 89 -3.75 -36.43 37.11
C SER A 89 -5.23 -36.69 37.43
N ALA A 90 -6.03 -37.03 36.41
CA ALA A 90 -7.36 -37.59 36.56
C ALA A 90 -7.25 -39.13 36.73
N PRO A 91 -8.03 -39.77 37.60
CA PRO A 91 -8.05 -41.22 37.70
C PRO A 91 -8.73 -41.82 36.46
N ALA A 92 -8.09 -42.83 35.87
CA ALA A 92 -8.56 -43.54 34.70
C ALA A 92 -9.82 -44.35 35.03
N ALA A 93 -10.97 -43.89 34.57
CA ALA A 93 -12.13 -44.75 34.39
C ALA A 93 -11.90 -45.60 33.13
N ALA A 94 -11.90 -46.92 33.29
CA ALA A 94 -11.75 -47.86 32.19
C ALA A 94 -12.91 -47.70 31.19
N LEU A 95 -12.59 -47.19 30.00
CA LEU A 95 -13.52 -47.17 28.88
C LEU A 95 -13.69 -48.59 28.33
N PRO A 96 -14.91 -48.98 27.90
CA PRO A 96 -15.14 -50.26 27.24
C PRO A 96 -14.37 -50.33 25.89
N PRO A 97 -14.00 -51.54 25.44
CA PRO A 97 -13.16 -51.70 24.24
C PRO A 97 -13.83 -51.13 22.98
N PRO A 98 -13.06 -50.49 22.09
CA PRO A 98 -13.59 -49.94 20.85
C PRO A 98 -14.08 -51.07 19.95
N LYS A 99 -15.35 -50.98 19.54
CA LYS A 99 -15.90 -51.85 18.50
C LYS A 99 -15.26 -51.45 17.16
N LYS A 100 -14.50 -52.38 16.58
CA LYS A 100 -14.01 -52.27 15.19
C LYS A 100 -15.20 -52.19 14.25
N GLY A 101 -15.34 -51.06 13.55
CA GLY A 101 -16.32 -50.85 12.48
C GLY A 101 -15.81 -49.83 11.46
N LEU A 102 -15.47 -50.34 10.28
CA LEU A 102 -15.35 -49.73 8.94
C LEU A 102 -14.64 -48.36 8.74
N SER A 103 -13.45 -48.44 8.12
CA SER A 103 -12.73 -47.47 7.26
C SER A 103 -12.95 -45.95 7.47
N GLY A 104 -12.21 -45.37 8.41
CA GLY A 104 -12.07 -43.91 8.58
C GLY A 104 -11.37 -43.17 7.42
N CYS A 105 -10.90 -43.87 6.38
CA CYS A 105 -10.31 -43.27 5.18
C CYS A 105 -11.36 -42.87 4.12
N ALA A 106 -12.53 -43.52 4.12
CA ALA A 106 -13.60 -43.22 3.17
C ALA A 106 -14.37 -41.95 3.56
N LEU A 107 -14.60 -41.74 4.86
CA LEU A 107 -15.35 -40.58 5.36
C LEU A 107 -14.57 -39.27 5.17
N THR A 108 -13.26 -39.26 5.38
CA THR A 108 -12.40 -38.08 5.16
C THR A 108 -12.28 -37.75 3.67
N ALA A 109 -12.24 -38.75 2.79
CA ALA A 109 -12.27 -38.54 1.35
C ALA A 109 -13.62 -37.98 0.87
N ILE A 110 -14.74 -38.43 1.45
CA ILE A 110 -16.09 -37.92 1.10
C ILE A 110 -16.27 -36.48 1.58
N ILE A 111 -15.89 -36.17 2.83
CA ILE A 111 -16.00 -34.81 3.37
C ILE A 111 -15.04 -33.86 2.64
N GLY A 112 -13.81 -34.29 2.37
CA GLY A 112 -12.84 -33.51 1.59
C GLY A 112 -13.31 -33.27 0.15
N GLY A 113 -13.87 -34.30 -0.50
CA GLY A 113 -14.42 -34.18 -1.85
C GLY A 113 -15.64 -33.25 -1.91
N ALA A 114 -16.57 -33.38 -0.97
CA ALA A 114 -17.73 -32.50 -0.87
C ALA A 114 -17.32 -31.04 -0.59
N LEU A 115 -16.36 -30.81 0.31
CA LEU A 115 -15.84 -29.48 0.60
C LEU A 115 -15.19 -28.86 -0.63
N LEU A 116 -14.38 -29.62 -1.38
CA LEU A 116 -13.71 -29.12 -2.58
C LEU A 116 -14.73 -28.74 -3.67
N LEU A 117 -15.77 -29.54 -3.88
CA LEU A 117 -16.84 -29.25 -4.85
C LEU A 117 -17.61 -27.96 -4.52
N VAL A 118 -17.67 -27.56 -3.25
CA VAL A 118 -18.29 -26.29 -2.84
C VAL A 118 -17.28 -25.14 -2.88
N VAL A 119 -16.04 -25.35 -2.45
CA VAL A 119 -15.03 -24.29 -2.34
C VAL A 119 -14.52 -23.84 -3.70
N VAL A 120 -14.28 -24.76 -4.64
CA VAL A 120 -13.76 -24.43 -5.98
C VAL A 120 -14.65 -23.44 -6.74
N PRO A 121 -15.98 -23.63 -6.88
CA PRO A 121 -16.82 -22.67 -7.59
C PRO A 121 -16.88 -21.32 -6.89
N ILE A 122 -16.87 -21.28 -5.55
CA ILE A 122 -16.85 -20.01 -4.79
C ILE A 122 -15.58 -19.24 -5.12
N VAL A 123 -14.41 -19.89 -5.03
CA VAL A 123 -13.12 -19.26 -5.34
C VAL A 123 -13.06 -18.83 -6.80
N ALA A 124 -13.60 -19.62 -7.74
CA ALA A 124 -13.65 -19.27 -9.16
C ALA A 124 -14.48 -17.98 -9.40
N ILE A 125 -15.64 -17.84 -8.76
CA ILE A 125 -16.46 -16.62 -8.86
C ILE A 125 -15.73 -15.41 -8.25
N LEU A 126 -15.11 -15.57 -7.08
CA LEU A 126 -14.34 -14.50 -6.44
C LEU A 126 -13.17 -14.04 -7.32
N ALA A 127 -12.41 -15.00 -7.89
CA ALA A 127 -11.31 -14.71 -8.78
C ALA A 127 -11.78 -13.97 -10.05
N ALA A 128 -12.92 -14.36 -10.62
CA ALA A 128 -13.48 -13.71 -11.80
C ALA A 128 -13.81 -12.22 -11.58
N ILE A 129 -14.11 -11.80 -10.35
CA ILE A 129 -14.40 -10.39 -10.01
C ILE A 129 -13.12 -9.67 -9.54
N ALA A 130 -12.32 -10.33 -8.69
CA ALA A 130 -11.15 -9.72 -8.08
C ALA A 130 -10.02 -9.46 -9.09
N LEU A 131 -9.78 -10.36 -10.04
CA LEU A 131 -8.71 -10.23 -11.02
C LEU A 131 -8.88 -9.03 -11.97
N PRO A 132 -10.04 -8.80 -12.62
CA PRO A 132 -10.19 -7.63 -13.49
C PRO A 132 -10.10 -6.32 -12.69
N ALA A 133 -10.68 -6.26 -11.49
CA ALA A 133 -10.59 -5.08 -10.62
C ALA A 133 -9.15 -4.78 -10.19
N TYR A 134 -8.38 -5.81 -9.82
CA TYR A 134 -6.97 -5.67 -9.45
C TYR A 134 -6.13 -5.19 -10.63
N ASN A 135 -6.33 -5.75 -11.83
CA ASN A 135 -5.63 -5.29 -13.02
C ASN A 135 -5.92 -3.80 -13.29
N ASP A 136 -7.18 -3.38 -13.28
CA ASP A 136 -7.56 -1.97 -13.49
C ASP A 136 -6.89 -1.03 -12.47
N TYR A 137 -6.83 -1.45 -11.20
CA TYR A 137 -6.12 -0.70 -10.16
C TYR A 137 -4.61 -0.58 -10.44
N THR A 138 -3.94 -1.68 -10.79
CA THR A 138 -2.50 -1.67 -11.09
C THR A 138 -2.15 -0.86 -12.34
N LEU A 139 -3.04 -0.83 -13.33
CA LEU A 139 -2.86 0.00 -14.52
C LEU A 139 -2.97 1.48 -14.18
N ARG A 140 -3.98 1.88 -13.39
CA ARG A 140 -4.13 3.26 -12.94
C ARG A 140 -2.97 3.72 -12.06
N SER A 141 -2.49 2.87 -11.14
CA SER A 141 -1.35 3.23 -10.29
C SER A 141 -0.07 3.39 -11.09
N LYS A 142 0.12 2.57 -12.13
CA LYS A 142 1.25 2.68 -13.05
C LYS A 142 1.23 4.00 -13.81
N VAL A 143 0.10 4.35 -14.44
CA VAL A 143 -0.05 5.64 -15.15
C VAL A 143 0.21 6.82 -14.20
N ALA A 144 -0.34 6.79 -12.98
CA ALA A 144 -0.08 7.82 -11.98
C ALA A 144 1.40 7.94 -11.63
N THR A 145 2.10 6.81 -11.46
CA THR A 145 3.54 6.78 -11.19
C THR A 145 4.34 7.42 -12.33
N SER A 146 3.99 7.08 -13.59
CA SER A 146 4.63 7.65 -14.76
C SER A 146 4.42 9.17 -14.84
N LEU A 147 3.22 9.65 -14.55
CA LEU A 147 2.92 11.10 -14.48
C LEU A 147 3.67 11.81 -13.34
N THR A 148 3.88 11.15 -12.20
CA THR A 148 4.69 11.69 -11.11
C THR A 148 6.15 11.82 -11.53
N ALA A 149 6.69 10.84 -12.27
CA ALA A 149 8.06 10.89 -12.77
C ALA A 149 8.31 12.03 -13.78
N LEU A 150 7.26 12.50 -14.45
CA LEU A 150 7.32 13.62 -15.39
C LEU A 150 7.23 15.01 -14.71
N GLN A 151 6.86 15.11 -13.42
CA GLN A 151 6.75 16.40 -12.73
C GLN A 151 8.01 17.29 -12.81
N PRO A 152 9.24 16.80 -12.51
CA PRO A 152 10.43 17.65 -12.62
C PRO A 152 10.69 18.11 -14.05
N LEU A 153 10.27 17.33 -15.05
CA LEU A 153 10.41 17.70 -16.46
C LEU A 153 9.46 18.82 -16.83
N LYS A 154 8.24 18.83 -16.28
CA LYS A 154 7.29 19.93 -16.47
C LYS A 154 7.88 21.26 -16.01
N ASP A 155 8.47 21.28 -14.82
CA ASP A 155 9.08 22.50 -14.27
C ASP A 155 10.22 23.01 -15.16
N GLN A 156 11.07 22.11 -15.68
CA GLN A 156 12.15 22.47 -16.62
C GLN A 156 11.60 23.04 -17.93
N VAL A 157 10.59 22.40 -18.53
CA VAL A 157 9.96 22.87 -19.77
C VAL A 157 9.34 24.25 -19.57
N GLN A 158 8.65 24.45 -18.45
CA GLN A 158 8.03 25.73 -18.10
C GLN A 158 9.09 26.83 -17.95
N HIS A 159 10.12 26.60 -17.13
CA HIS A 159 11.17 27.59 -16.90
C HIS A 159 11.87 28.00 -18.21
N PHE A 160 12.21 27.01 -19.04
CA PHE A 160 12.81 27.27 -20.35
C PHE A 160 11.88 28.07 -21.26
N ALA A 161 10.61 27.69 -21.33
CA ALA A 161 9.63 28.35 -22.20
C ALA A 161 9.35 29.80 -21.76
N ASP A 162 9.41 30.07 -20.46
CA ASP A 162 9.19 31.41 -19.91
C ASP A 162 10.40 32.32 -20.15
N GLU A 163 11.62 31.79 -20.02
CA GLU A 163 12.86 32.56 -20.25
C GLU A 163 13.19 32.80 -21.72
N GLU A 164 13.12 31.76 -22.55
CA GLU A 164 13.56 31.82 -23.95
C GLU A 164 12.44 32.24 -24.91
N GLY A 165 11.18 32.26 -24.45
CA GLY A 165 10.03 32.59 -25.28
C GLY A 165 9.71 31.57 -26.37
N ARG A 166 10.30 30.37 -26.32
CA ARG A 166 10.09 29.26 -27.26
C ARG A 166 10.05 27.91 -26.53
N CYS A 167 9.48 26.89 -27.17
CA CYS A 167 9.50 25.56 -26.60
C CYS A 167 10.91 24.93 -26.69
N PRO A 168 11.30 24.13 -25.69
CA PRO A 168 12.50 23.32 -25.79
C PRO A 168 12.34 22.23 -26.86
N GLY A 169 13.43 21.92 -27.54
CA GLY A 169 13.54 20.84 -28.52
C GLY A 169 14.66 19.87 -28.17
N ALA A 170 14.83 18.85 -29.01
CA ALA A 170 15.76 17.74 -28.75
C ALA A 170 17.24 18.13 -28.59
N ASN A 171 17.64 19.32 -29.05
CA ASN A 171 19.02 19.80 -28.99
C ASN A 171 19.27 20.80 -27.85
N ASP A 172 18.24 21.16 -27.08
CA ASP A 172 18.40 22.07 -25.95
C ASP A 172 19.03 21.34 -24.77
N ALA A 173 20.00 21.98 -24.12
CA ALA A 173 20.72 21.39 -22.98
C ALA A 173 19.84 21.37 -21.72
N GLY A 174 20.14 20.46 -20.79
CA GLY A 174 19.48 20.39 -19.48
C GLY A 174 18.25 19.49 -19.44
N PHE A 175 17.83 18.92 -20.57
CA PHE A 175 16.72 17.96 -20.64
C PHE A 175 17.24 16.50 -20.62
N PRO A 176 16.56 15.60 -19.91
CA PRO A 176 16.92 14.18 -19.86
C PRO A 176 16.75 13.51 -21.22
N ALA A 177 17.50 12.43 -21.43
CA ALA A 177 17.37 11.63 -22.65
C ALA A 177 16.07 10.80 -22.61
N PRO A 178 15.49 10.46 -23.78
CA PRO A 178 14.22 9.72 -23.83
C PRO A 178 14.19 8.38 -23.05
N GLY A 179 15.36 7.73 -22.85
CA GLY A 179 15.49 6.45 -22.16
C GLY A 179 15.53 6.53 -20.63
N ASP A 180 15.68 7.73 -20.05
CA ASP A 180 15.89 7.94 -18.61
C ASP A 180 14.63 7.59 -17.79
N PHE A 181 13.48 7.44 -18.43
CA PHE A 181 12.18 7.21 -17.80
C PHE A 181 11.69 5.75 -17.84
N SER A 182 12.52 4.82 -18.32
CA SER A 182 12.15 3.40 -18.41
C SER A 182 11.77 2.78 -17.06
N ALA A 183 12.49 3.12 -15.98
CA ALA A 183 12.16 2.70 -14.62
C ALA A 183 10.82 3.24 -14.11
N ALA A 184 10.36 4.38 -14.65
CA ALA A 184 9.07 4.99 -14.34
C ALA A 184 7.91 4.43 -15.19
N GLY A 185 8.18 3.42 -16.03
CA GLY A 185 7.16 2.81 -16.88
C GLY A 185 6.86 3.61 -18.14
N LEU A 186 7.83 4.35 -18.67
CA LEU A 186 7.73 5.08 -19.94
C LEU A 186 8.74 4.50 -20.95
N SER A 187 8.30 4.22 -22.18
CA SER A 187 9.14 3.68 -23.25
C SER A 187 9.79 4.77 -24.09
N ALA A 188 9.16 5.94 -24.17
CA ALA A 188 9.69 7.12 -24.83
C ALA A 188 9.15 8.38 -24.15
N VAL A 189 9.97 9.43 -24.17
CA VAL A 189 9.58 10.78 -23.74
C VAL A 189 10.13 11.78 -24.75
N HIS A 190 9.24 12.56 -25.34
CA HIS A 190 9.54 13.60 -26.32
C HIS A 190 9.08 14.94 -25.80
N ILE A 191 9.91 15.95 -25.99
CA ILE A 191 9.64 17.33 -25.58
C ILE A 191 9.59 18.17 -26.83
N GLY A 192 8.60 19.05 -26.93
CA GLY A 192 8.47 19.89 -28.09
C GLY A 192 7.29 20.84 -28.06
N ARG A 193 6.96 21.34 -29.24
CA ARG A 193 5.76 22.12 -29.50
C ARG A 193 4.69 21.23 -30.10
N PHE A 194 3.49 21.28 -29.54
CA PHE A 194 2.29 20.64 -30.05
C PHE A 194 1.65 21.43 -31.20
N ASN A 195 0.72 20.80 -31.92
CA ASN A 195 0.06 21.39 -33.08
C ASN A 195 -0.80 22.62 -32.75
N ASN A 196 -1.27 22.73 -31.51
CA ASN A 196 -1.98 23.90 -30.99
C ASN A 196 -1.05 25.04 -30.55
N GLY A 197 0.26 24.86 -30.66
CA GLY A 197 1.27 25.86 -30.30
C GLY A 197 1.76 25.80 -28.86
N HIS A 198 1.13 24.99 -27.99
CA HIS A 198 1.58 24.77 -26.62
C HIS A 198 2.92 24.02 -26.58
N CYS A 199 3.74 24.34 -25.58
CA CYS A 199 4.93 23.55 -25.29
C CYS A 199 4.53 22.33 -24.48
N GLY A 200 5.28 21.24 -24.51
CA GLY A 200 5.01 20.19 -23.56
C GLY A 200 5.74 18.89 -23.83
N ILE A 201 5.19 17.84 -23.23
CA ILE A 201 5.78 16.52 -23.12
C ILE A 201 4.80 15.50 -23.68
N GLU A 202 5.26 14.72 -24.64
CA GLU A 202 4.61 13.51 -25.12
C GLU A 202 5.36 12.31 -24.53
N ALA A 203 4.67 11.47 -23.77
CA ALA A 203 5.24 10.31 -23.12
C ALA A 203 4.49 9.04 -23.52
N THR A 204 5.22 7.98 -23.85
CA THR A 204 4.66 6.69 -24.24
C THR A 204 4.70 5.74 -23.06
N LEU A 205 3.55 5.17 -22.69
CA LEU A 205 3.44 4.21 -21.59
C LEU A 205 4.10 2.88 -21.95
N ALA A 206 4.86 2.32 -21.01
CA ALA A 206 5.46 0.99 -21.12
C ALA A 206 4.78 0.03 -20.13
N ALA A 207 3.83 -0.76 -20.60
CA ALA A 207 3.07 -1.73 -19.83
C ALA A 207 3.00 -3.09 -20.53
N PRO A 208 4.12 -3.83 -20.63
CA PRO A 208 4.22 -5.01 -21.49
C PRO A 208 3.11 -6.04 -21.21
N GLY A 209 2.40 -6.42 -22.27
CA GLY A 209 1.30 -7.38 -22.20
C GLY A 209 0.00 -6.84 -21.59
N LYS A 210 -0.12 -5.52 -21.43
CA LYS A 210 -1.33 -4.83 -20.99
C LYS A 210 -1.93 -4.01 -22.12
N THR A 211 -3.20 -3.64 -21.98
CA THR A 211 -3.93 -2.89 -23.03
C THR A 211 -3.48 -1.44 -23.19
N ILE A 212 -2.71 -0.90 -22.25
CA ILE A 212 -2.21 0.48 -22.27
C ILE A 212 -0.76 0.58 -22.76
N ASP A 213 -0.18 -0.54 -23.19
CA ASP A 213 1.21 -0.58 -23.65
C ASP A 213 1.34 0.17 -24.97
N GLY A 214 2.18 1.19 -25.01
CA GLY A 214 2.34 2.06 -26.18
C GLY A 214 1.36 3.24 -26.22
N ASP A 215 0.39 3.33 -25.32
CA ASP A 215 -0.54 4.46 -25.27
C ASP A 215 0.21 5.76 -24.94
N LEU A 216 -0.21 6.86 -25.55
CA LEU A 216 0.38 8.17 -25.34
C LEU A 216 -0.26 8.93 -24.17
N LEU A 217 0.57 9.71 -23.48
CA LEU A 217 0.21 10.74 -22.53
C LEU A 217 0.74 12.08 -23.04
N TRP A 218 -0.12 13.09 -23.07
CA TRP A 218 0.25 14.45 -23.45
C TRP A 218 0.12 15.36 -22.24
N LEU A 219 1.20 16.09 -21.95
CA LEU A 219 1.22 17.15 -20.95
C LEU A 219 1.53 18.45 -21.69
N GLU A 220 0.57 19.34 -21.72
CA GLU A 220 0.61 20.56 -22.52
C GLU A 220 0.68 21.77 -21.60
N TYR A 221 1.62 22.66 -21.87
CA TYR A 221 1.85 23.90 -21.15
C TYR A 221 1.41 25.09 -22.01
N ASP A 222 0.36 25.74 -21.54
CA ASP A 222 -0.10 27.00 -22.08
C ASP A 222 0.65 28.16 -21.39
N ARG A 223 1.57 28.78 -22.13
CA ARG A 223 2.37 29.92 -21.67
C ARG A 223 1.52 31.18 -21.41
N ASP A 224 0.38 31.32 -22.07
CA ASP A 224 -0.45 32.52 -21.92
C ASP A 224 -1.23 32.48 -20.61
N SER A 225 -1.74 31.30 -20.22
CA SER A 225 -2.43 31.09 -18.94
C SER A 225 -1.53 30.60 -17.80
N GLY A 226 -0.32 30.13 -18.11
CA GLY A 226 0.60 29.49 -17.18
C GLY A 226 0.10 28.15 -16.64
N ARG A 227 -0.80 27.47 -17.37
CA ARG A 227 -1.44 26.23 -16.91
C ARG A 227 -0.97 25.01 -17.67
N TRP A 228 -0.99 23.88 -16.96
CA TRP A 228 -0.77 22.57 -17.55
C TRP A 228 -2.10 21.85 -17.77
N GLU A 229 -2.27 21.31 -18.97
CA GLU A 229 -3.34 20.40 -19.33
C GLU A 229 -2.75 19.01 -19.55
N CYS A 230 -3.47 17.98 -19.12
CA CYS A 230 -3.05 16.60 -19.31
C CYS A 230 -4.15 15.85 -20.07
N SER A 231 -3.74 15.00 -20.99
CA SER A 231 -4.62 14.10 -21.72
C SER A 231 -3.89 12.79 -22.02
N GLY A 232 -4.62 11.75 -22.40
CA GLY A 232 -4.03 10.47 -22.75
C GLY A 232 -4.89 9.68 -23.71
N GLU A 233 -4.25 8.80 -24.47
CA GLU A 233 -4.91 7.91 -25.43
C GLU A 233 -5.65 6.74 -24.74
N SER A 234 -5.15 6.32 -23.56
CA SER A 234 -5.77 5.26 -22.78
C SER A 234 -7.21 5.59 -22.37
N ASN A 235 -8.02 4.56 -22.17
CA ASN A 235 -9.36 4.72 -21.60
C ASN A 235 -9.31 5.45 -20.24
N ASP A 236 -10.18 6.44 -20.04
CA ASP A 236 -10.33 7.26 -18.83
C ASP A 236 -10.30 6.48 -17.51
N LYS A 237 -10.77 5.23 -17.49
CA LYS A 237 -10.75 4.41 -16.28
C LYS A 237 -9.33 4.15 -15.75
N TYR A 238 -8.34 4.18 -16.65
CA TYR A 238 -6.91 4.01 -16.33
C TYR A 238 -6.22 5.36 -16.06
N LEU A 239 -6.77 6.47 -16.53
CA LEU A 239 -6.17 7.80 -16.36
C LEU A 239 -6.53 8.42 -15.00
N PRO A 240 -5.62 9.19 -14.38
CA PRO A 240 -5.94 10.07 -13.26
C PRO A 240 -6.93 11.17 -13.67
N GLN A 241 -7.65 11.73 -12.70
CA GLN A 241 -8.73 12.70 -12.98
C GLN A 241 -8.26 13.91 -13.78
N GLN A 242 -7.04 14.39 -13.53
CA GLN A 242 -6.49 15.55 -14.22
C GLN A 242 -6.14 15.30 -15.70
N CYS A 243 -6.12 14.04 -16.14
CA CYS A 243 -5.76 13.63 -17.50
C CYS A 243 -6.95 13.06 -18.30
N ARG A 244 -8.17 13.12 -17.75
CA ARG A 244 -9.38 12.63 -18.42
C ARG A 244 -10.00 13.74 -19.25
N GLY A 245 -10.48 13.41 -20.45
CA GLY A 245 -11.04 14.38 -21.40
C GLY A 245 -11.78 13.70 -22.54
#